data_AF-A0A7W6B7T7-F1
#
_entry.id   AF-A0A7W6B7T7-F1
#
_cell.length_a   1.000
_cell.length_b   1.000
_cell.length_c   1.000
_cell.angle_alpha   90.00
_cell.angle_beta   90.00
_cell.angle_gamma   90.00
#
_symmetry.space_group_name_H-M   'P 1'
#
loop_
_entity.id
_entity.type
_entity.pdbx_description
1 polymer ?
#
loop_
_entity_poly.entity_id
_entity_poly.type
_entity_poly.pdbx_seq_one_letter_code
_entity_poly.pdbx_strand_id
1 'polypeptide(L)'
;MPLLHVKDITRSFGSTRALAGAGLSIERREIVALMGANGAGKSTLVKILSGVLPADGGTITLDGHPFAPRSPAEAAKAGVVTVHQSTDLVGAAGLDVADALLLNRFADRSMPFFVSRAGIRRAAQAMLDAAGFSLPLDRDFGELSSADRQLVAIARALANRADLLILDEPTASLSGEESRRLFDILLRLRNRGLAILYISHRTADLEAIADRALVMRGGRVVGTFSRPIDFSSAIETMIGRRLDAARPDARPATGPAIFEMRDISLLPASATFDLSLHEGEVVAVTGVLGAGKSRLLQAIFGVTALAGGQMFLDGRPYRPKNPGEAIAAGVAMAAEDRHCSSLMPPAWPGHSLSATISLPHLGKWYPSGFLVGGRERREAEQAIARLGIKAAGPLASVWSLSGGNQQKAVIARWEAEPSRLLLLDEPFQGVDVGARHDIIRAIRARTDRATLIATSDPEEAYEVADRILVIDHHVLRPAADGVAFHSAIQGISA
;
A
#
# COMPACT_ATOMS: atom_id res chain seq x y z
N MET A 1 -23.05 24.80 -7.01
CA MET A 1 -22.04 25.30 -6.05
C MET A 1 -21.41 24.08 -5.41
N PRO A 2 -20.09 24.08 -5.19
CA PRO A 2 -19.40 22.96 -4.55
C PRO A 2 -19.94 22.72 -3.14
N LEU A 3 -19.94 21.46 -2.72
CA LEU A 3 -20.25 21.11 -1.34
C LEU A 3 -19.19 21.69 -0.40
N LEU A 4 -17.91 21.44 -0.68
CA LEU A 4 -16.79 21.99 0.09
C LEU A 4 -15.96 22.88 -0.81
N HIS A 5 -15.62 24.08 -0.34
CA HIS A 5 -14.66 24.94 -1.00
C HIS A 5 -13.67 25.48 0.02
N VAL A 6 -12.39 25.16 -0.21
CA VAL A 6 -11.25 25.53 0.60
C VAL A 6 -10.44 26.55 -0.19
N LYS A 7 -10.16 27.71 0.39
CA LYS A 7 -9.43 28.79 -0.27
C LYS A 7 -8.30 29.31 0.60
N ASP A 8 -7.10 29.29 0.04
CA ASP A 8 -5.88 29.88 0.59
C ASP A 8 -5.59 29.48 2.04
N ILE A 9 -5.88 28.24 2.42
CA ILE A 9 -5.65 27.76 3.79
C ILE A 9 -4.16 27.69 4.10
N THR A 10 -3.78 28.29 5.22
CA THR A 10 -2.42 28.28 5.74
C THR A 10 -2.36 27.68 7.14
N ARG A 11 -1.24 27.02 7.44
CA ARG A 11 -0.96 26.47 8.78
C ARG A 11 0.53 26.27 8.96
N SER A 12 1.08 26.77 10.06
CA SER A 12 2.48 26.62 10.44
C SER A 12 2.64 25.98 11.81
N PHE A 13 3.73 25.22 11.99
CA PHE A 13 4.17 24.65 13.25
C PHE A 13 5.61 25.09 13.51
N GLY A 14 5.79 26.12 14.33
CA GLY A 14 7.09 26.78 14.51
C GLY A 14 7.61 27.31 13.17
N SER A 15 8.81 26.86 12.77
CA SER A 15 9.42 27.23 11.49
C SER A 15 8.86 26.47 10.27
N THR A 16 8.09 25.39 10.49
CA THR A 16 7.58 24.55 9.40
C THR A 16 6.23 25.06 8.91
N ARG A 17 6.15 25.50 7.65
CA ARG A 17 4.88 25.85 7.00
C ARG A 17 4.26 24.59 6.38
N ALA A 18 3.32 23.98 7.09
CA ALA A 18 2.66 22.75 6.66
C ALA A 18 1.61 22.99 5.55
N LEU A 19 0.88 24.11 5.61
CA LEU A 19 -0.02 24.57 4.54
C LEU A 19 0.36 26.01 4.14
N ALA A 20 0.47 26.25 2.84
CA ALA A 20 1.01 27.47 2.26
C ALA A 20 0.05 28.13 1.26
N GLY A 21 -1.25 28.08 1.54
CA GLY A 21 -2.30 28.52 0.61
C GLY A 21 -2.91 27.33 -0.12
N ALA A 22 -3.28 26.29 0.61
CA ALA A 22 -3.97 25.14 0.03
C ALA A 22 -5.40 25.55 -0.39
N GLY A 23 -5.80 25.17 -1.60
CA GLY A 23 -7.14 25.40 -2.12
C GLY A 23 -7.65 24.19 -2.88
N LEU A 24 -8.91 23.83 -2.65
CA LEU A 24 -9.60 22.75 -3.35
C LEU A 24 -11.11 22.95 -3.32
N SER A 25 -11.82 22.25 -4.20
CA SER A 25 -13.28 22.13 -4.15
C SER A 25 -13.70 20.67 -4.28
N ILE A 26 -14.81 20.33 -3.65
CA ILE A 26 -15.45 19.01 -3.75
C ILE A 26 -16.92 19.23 -4.04
N GLU A 27 -17.41 18.63 -5.11
CA GLU A 27 -18.82 18.64 -5.49
C GLU A 27 -19.61 17.56 -4.73
N ARG A 28 -20.93 17.68 -4.71
CA ARG A 28 -21.79 16.60 -4.19
C ARG A 28 -21.67 15.38 -5.12
N ARG A 29 -21.73 14.17 -4.55
CA ARG A 29 -21.59 12.91 -5.30
C ARG A 29 -20.26 12.80 -6.06
N GLU A 30 -19.20 13.37 -5.51
CA GLU A 30 -17.85 13.29 -6.10
C GLU A 30 -16.91 12.53 -5.14
N ILE A 31 -16.10 11.63 -5.70
CA ILE A 31 -14.93 11.06 -5.02
C ILE A 31 -13.69 11.81 -5.53
N VAL A 32 -13.14 12.66 -4.67
CA VAL A 32 -11.90 13.39 -4.92
C VAL A 32 -10.75 12.69 -4.23
N ALA A 33 -9.77 12.26 -5.01
CA ALA A 33 -8.51 11.73 -4.49
C ALA A 33 -7.57 12.87 -4.11
N LEU A 34 -6.98 12.83 -2.91
CA LEU A 34 -5.91 13.74 -2.50
C LEU A 34 -4.58 13.01 -2.45
N MET A 35 -3.76 13.26 -3.47
CA MET A 35 -2.41 12.71 -3.63
C MET A 35 -1.36 13.70 -3.11
N GLY A 36 -0.18 13.21 -2.79
CA GLY A 36 0.95 14.04 -2.37
C GLY A 36 2.00 13.20 -1.68
N ALA A 37 3.26 13.66 -1.70
CA ALA A 37 4.34 13.02 -0.95
C ALA A 37 4.10 13.07 0.57
N ASN A 38 4.87 12.28 1.31
CA ASN A 38 4.95 12.43 2.76
C ASN A 38 5.42 13.85 3.12
N GLY A 39 4.72 14.49 4.07
CA GLY A 39 4.97 15.88 4.43
C GLY A 39 4.38 16.93 3.48
N ALA A 40 3.63 16.55 2.45
CA ALA A 40 2.98 17.51 1.54
C ALA A 40 1.90 18.40 2.18
N GLY A 41 1.43 18.06 3.38
CA GLY A 41 0.41 18.79 4.14
C GLY A 41 -0.99 18.14 4.14
N LYS A 42 -1.16 16.96 3.53
CA LYS A 42 -2.45 16.24 3.46
C LYS A 42 -3.11 16.05 4.84
N SER A 43 -2.41 15.43 5.78
CA SER A 43 -2.93 15.18 7.13
C SER A 43 -3.17 16.48 7.91
N THR A 44 -2.42 17.55 7.64
CA THR A 44 -2.67 18.87 8.25
C THR A 44 -3.99 19.45 7.73
N LEU A 45 -4.25 19.36 6.42
CA LEU A 45 -5.51 19.78 5.83
C LEU A 45 -6.69 18.98 6.40
N VAL A 46 -6.55 17.66 6.52
CA VAL A 46 -7.57 16.77 7.12
C VAL A 46 -7.86 17.14 8.57
N LYS A 47 -6.82 17.40 9.37
CA LYS A 47 -6.99 17.84 10.77
C LYS A 47 -7.72 19.17 10.88
N ILE A 48 -7.58 20.05 9.91
CA ILE A 48 -8.34 21.31 9.85
C ILE A 48 -9.79 21.06 9.48
N LEU A 49 -10.04 20.27 8.43
CA LEU A 49 -11.41 19.94 7.99
C LEU A 49 -12.21 19.16 9.04
N SER A 50 -11.52 18.36 9.86
CA SER A 50 -12.10 17.61 10.97
C SER A 50 -12.17 18.40 12.29
N GLY A 51 -11.76 19.67 12.32
CA GLY A 51 -11.81 20.50 13.54
C GLY A 51 -10.84 20.06 14.65
N VAL A 52 -9.85 19.21 14.34
CA VAL A 52 -8.77 18.83 15.27
C VAL A 52 -7.76 19.97 15.42
N LEU A 53 -7.57 20.76 14.36
CA LEU A 53 -6.66 21.91 14.35
C LEU A 53 -7.34 23.13 13.70
N PRO A 54 -7.09 24.35 14.19
CA PRO A 54 -7.49 25.55 13.46
C PRO A 54 -6.53 25.84 12.30
N ALA A 55 -7.02 26.54 11.27
CA ALA A 55 -6.18 27.18 10.27
C ALA A 55 -5.62 28.52 10.80
N ASP A 56 -4.46 28.95 10.27
CA ASP A 56 -3.88 30.27 10.59
C ASP A 56 -4.46 31.38 9.69
N GLY A 57 -5.01 31.02 8.54
CA GLY A 57 -5.61 31.93 7.57
C GLY A 57 -6.29 31.19 6.42
N GLY A 58 -6.96 31.95 5.56
CA GLY A 58 -7.80 31.44 4.47
C GLY A 58 -9.26 31.25 4.90
N THR A 59 -10.06 30.63 4.04
CA THR A 59 -11.51 30.42 4.27
C THR A 59 -11.95 29.04 3.80
N ILE A 60 -12.91 28.46 4.51
CA ILE A 60 -13.58 27.22 4.10
C ILE A 60 -15.08 27.48 4.12
N THR A 61 -15.78 27.06 3.07
CA THR A 61 -17.24 27.06 3.02
C THR A 61 -17.75 25.65 2.78
N LEU A 62 -18.80 25.27 3.51
CA LEU A 62 -19.54 24.03 3.36
C LEU A 62 -21.00 24.35 2.99
N ASP A 63 -21.45 23.86 1.84
CA ASP A 63 -22.77 24.14 1.26
C ASP A 63 -23.09 25.65 1.17
N GLY A 64 -22.06 26.44 0.81
CA GLY A 64 -22.16 27.90 0.73
C GLY A 64 -22.08 28.64 2.08
N HIS A 65 -22.06 27.94 3.21
CA HIS A 65 -21.96 28.54 4.54
C HIS A 65 -20.51 28.52 5.07
N PRO A 66 -20.08 29.52 5.86
CA PRO A 66 -18.77 29.49 6.51
C PRO A 66 -18.58 28.23 7.36
N PHE A 67 -17.44 27.56 7.20
CA PHE A 67 -17.11 26.33 7.92
C PHE A 67 -15.77 26.48 8.63
N ALA A 68 -15.79 26.47 9.97
CA ALA A 68 -14.60 26.59 10.81
C ALA A 68 -14.80 25.82 12.13
N PRO A 69 -14.90 24.47 12.08
CA PRO A 69 -15.16 23.67 13.27
C PRO A 69 -14.00 23.78 14.26
N ARG A 70 -14.33 23.82 15.55
CA ARG A 70 -13.37 23.86 16.67
C ARG A 70 -13.19 22.51 17.35
N SER A 71 -13.94 21.50 16.91
CA SER A 71 -13.81 20.12 17.36
C SER A 71 -14.33 19.13 16.31
N PRO A 72 -13.92 17.86 16.39
CA PRO A 72 -14.51 16.79 15.58
C PRO A 72 -16.02 16.64 15.72
N ALA A 73 -16.57 16.91 16.91
CA ALA A 73 -18.02 16.87 17.13
C ALA A 73 -18.74 18.00 16.36
N GLU A 74 -18.16 19.20 16.31
CA GLU A 74 -18.71 20.31 15.50
C GLU A 74 -18.62 20.02 14.01
N ALA A 75 -17.50 19.47 13.53
CA ALA A 75 -17.33 19.07 12.13
C ALA A 75 -18.38 18.01 11.74
N ALA A 76 -18.55 16.98 12.58
CA ALA A 76 -19.52 15.91 12.35
C ALA A 76 -20.97 16.43 12.34
N LYS A 77 -21.32 17.35 13.26
CA LYS A 77 -22.64 17.99 13.29
C LYS A 77 -22.93 18.82 12.04
N ALA A 78 -21.89 19.41 11.45
CA ALA A 78 -21.98 20.14 10.20
C ALA A 78 -21.96 19.23 8.95
N GLY A 79 -21.83 17.91 9.11
CA GLY A 79 -21.87 16.94 8.01
C GLY A 79 -20.49 16.50 7.49
N VAL A 80 -19.38 16.84 8.16
CA VAL A 80 -18.02 16.41 7.78
C VAL A 80 -17.49 15.38 8.78
N VAL A 81 -17.22 14.16 8.31
CA VAL A 81 -16.71 13.08 9.16
C VAL A 81 -15.41 12.50 8.58
N THR A 82 -14.50 12.09 9.46
CA THR A 82 -13.21 11.53 9.07
C THR A 82 -13.02 10.14 9.65
N VAL A 83 -12.57 9.21 8.81
CA VAL A 83 -12.07 7.89 9.23
C VAL A 83 -10.56 7.89 9.02
N HIS A 84 -9.83 7.78 10.13
CA HIS A 84 -8.37 7.77 10.13
C HIS A 84 -7.81 6.36 9.87
N GLN A 85 -6.54 6.29 9.47
CA GLN A 85 -5.82 5.07 9.08
C GLN A 85 -5.85 3.93 10.11
N SER A 86 -5.90 4.23 11.42
CA SER A 86 -5.90 3.19 12.47
C SER A 86 -7.31 2.86 12.95
N THR A 87 -7.93 1.84 12.34
CA THR A 87 -9.28 1.37 12.73
C THR A 87 -9.30 0.37 13.89
N ASP A 88 -8.15 -0.02 14.42
CA ASP A 88 -8.07 -0.91 15.58
C ASP A 88 -8.69 -0.30 16.85
N LEU A 89 -8.85 1.03 16.89
CA LEU A 89 -9.49 1.75 18.00
C LEU A 89 -11.01 1.86 17.88
N VAL A 90 -11.59 1.30 16.81
CA VAL A 90 -13.04 1.38 16.54
C VAL A 90 -13.81 0.37 17.38
N GLY A 91 -13.13 -0.62 17.95
CA GLY A 91 -13.71 -1.61 18.86
C GLY A 91 -12.61 -2.27 19.68
N ALA A 92 -12.98 -3.28 20.45
CA ALA A 92 -12.05 -4.08 21.24
C ALA A 92 -12.49 -5.55 21.19
N ALA A 93 -11.53 -6.47 21.30
CA ALA A 93 -11.86 -7.89 21.48
C ALA A 93 -12.76 -8.08 22.71
N GLY A 94 -13.75 -8.96 22.61
CA GLY A 94 -14.81 -9.14 23.59
C GLY A 94 -16.04 -8.24 23.39
N LEU A 95 -16.03 -7.32 22.41
CA LEU A 95 -17.21 -6.58 21.97
C LEU A 95 -17.74 -7.16 20.66
N ASP A 96 -19.05 -7.41 20.61
CA ASP A 96 -19.70 -7.78 19.35
C ASP A 96 -19.72 -6.60 18.38
N VAL A 97 -19.78 -6.86 17.07
CA VAL A 97 -19.88 -5.81 16.05
C VAL A 97 -21.04 -4.84 16.32
N ALA A 98 -22.18 -5.34 16.80
CA ALA A 98 -23.32 -4.50 17.15
C ALA A 98 -22.99 -3.47 18.25
N ASP A 99 -22.22 -3.87 19.26
CA ASP A 99 -21.79 -2.99 20.35
C ASP A 99 -20.75 -1.99 19.87
N ALA A 100 -19.78 -2.44 19.06
CA ALA A 100 -18.77 -1.58 18.47
C ALA A 100 -19.39 -0.47 17.60
N LEU A 101 -20.43 -0.79 16.81
CA LEU A 101 -21.17 0.19 16.01
C LEU A 101 -21.86 1.27 16.88
N LEU A 102 -22.36 0.89 18.05
CA LEU A 102 -23.13 1.79 18.94
C LEU A 102 -22.29 2.49 20.00
N LEU A 103 -20.98 2.26 20.04
CA LEU A 103 -20.08 2.77 21.08
C LEU A 103 -20.18 4.30 21.30
N ASN A 104 -20.32 5.08 20.23
CA ASN A 104 -20.50 6.54 20.33
C ASN A 104 -21.80 6.90 21.07
N ARG A 105 -22.88 6.15 20.80
CA ARG A 105 -24.20 6.37 21.42
C ARG A 105 -24.24 5.95 22.90
N PHE A 106 -23.38 4.99 23.28
CA PHE A 106 -23.17 4.67 24.69
C PHE A 106 -22.40 5.78 25.41
N ALA A 107 -21.38 6.35 24.75
CA ALA A 107 -20.54 7.39 25.34
C ALA A 107 -21.26 8.76 25.49
N ASP A 108 -22.07 9.16 24.51
CA ASP A 108 -22.81 10.43 24.53
C ASP A 108 -24.13 10.39 25.33
N ARG A 109 -24.46 9.24 25.93
CA ARG A 109 -25.69 8.97 26.70
C ARG A 109 -26.97 9.22 25.89
N SER A 110 -26.91 9.12 24.57
CA SER A 110 -28.10 9.18 23.70
C SER A 110 -28.97 7.92 23.79
N MET A 111 -28.46 6.85 24.41
CA MET A 111 -29.22 5.61 24.66
C MET A 111 -29.87 5.59 26.06
N PRO A 112 -31.02 4.90 26.20
CA PRO A 112 -31.64 4.66 27.51
C PRO A 112 -30.70 3.95 28.50
N PHE A 113 -30.89 4.19 29.79
CA PHE A 113 -30.11 3.55 30.86
C PHE A 113 -30.17 2.01 30.83
N PHE A 114 -31.29 1.45 30.36
CA PHE A 114 -31.44 0.02 30.10
C PHE A 114 -31.64 -0.21 28.61
N VAL A 115 -30.72 -0.95 27.99
CA VAL A 115 -30.78 -1.36 26.59
C VAL A 115 -30.81 -2.88 26.50
N SER A 116 -31.80 -3.42 25.78
CA SER A 116 -31.87 -4.86 25.52
C SER A 116 -30.94 -5.23 24.35
N ARG A 117 -30.39 -6.45 24.36
CA ARG A 117 -29.59 -6.98 23.23
C ARG A 117 -30.34 -6.89 21.89
N ALA A 118 -31.64 -7.17 21.89
CA ALA A 118 -32.48 -7.02 20.71
C ALA A 118 -32.63 -5.55 20.26
N GLY A 119 -32.62 -4.59 21.19
CA GLY A 119 -32.59 -3.16 20.90
C GLY A 119 -31.29 -2.72 20.26
N ILE A 120 -30.16 -3.14 20.84
CA ILE A 120 -28.80 -2.89 20.32
C ILE A 120 -28.68 -3.44 18.90
N ARG A 121 -29.05 -4.71 18.69
CA ARG A 121 -29.02 -5.35 17.36
C ARG A 121 -29.84 -4.59 16.32
N ARG A 122 -31.07 -4.17 16.67
CA ARG A 122 -31.92 -3.38 15.75
C ARG A 122 -31.30 -2.03 15.40
N ALA A 123 -30.73 -1.33 16.38
CA ALA A 123 -30.10 -0.04 16.15
C ALA A 123 -28.82 -0.17 15.30
N ALA A 124 -28.01 -1.20 15.55
CA ALA A 124 -26.83 -1.51 14.75
C ALA A 124 -27.20 -1.92 13.31
N GLN A 125 -28.23 -2.75 13.13
CA GLN A 125 -28.74 -3.10 11.80
C GLN A 125 -29.20 -1.87 11.03
N ALA A 126 -29.93 -0.95 11.67
CA ALA A 126 -30.36 0.29 11.04
C ALA A 126 -29.17 1.17 10.58
N MET A 127 -28.05 1.17 11.31
CA MET A 127 -26.82 1.86 10.88
C MET A 127 -26.21 1.22 9.63
N LEU A 128 -26.16 -0.11 9.59
CA LEU A 128 -25.66 -0.86 8.44
C LEU A 128 -26.56 -0.69 7.20
N ASP A 129 -27.88 -0.70 7.39
CA ASP A 129 -28.85 -0.49 6.30
C ASP A 129 -28.71 0.92 5.71
N ALA A 130 -28.56 1.93 6.56
CA ALA A 130 -28.31 3.31 6.15
C ALA A 130 -26.99 3.43 5.37
N ALA A 131 -25.93 2.76 5.83
CA ALA A 131 -24.64 2.71 5.16
C ALA A 131 -24.65 1.86 3.87
N GLY A 132 -25.63 0.95 3.71
CA GLY A 132 -25.84 0.16 2.50
C GLY A 132 -24.92 -1.06 2.34
N PHE A 133 -24.50 -1.67 3.45
CA PHE A 133 -23.73 -2.92 3.48
C PHE A 133 -24.02 -3.74 4.74
N SER A 134 -23.63 -5.02 4.75
CA SER A 134 -23.86 -5.95 5.86
C SER A 134 -22.57 -6.35 6.57
N LEU A 135 -22.65 -6.52 7.89
CA LEU A 135 -21.60 -7.09 8.74
C LEU A 135 -22.23 -8.08 9.74
N PRO A 136 -21.47 -9.11 10.18
CA PRO A 136 -21.97 -10.08 11.15
C PRO A 136 -22.07 -9.44 12.54
N LEU A 137 -23.27 -8.99 12.92
CA LEU A 137 -23.51 -8.21 14.13
C LEU A 137 -23.12 -8.91 15.45
N ASP A 138 -23.17 -10.24 15.51
CA ASP A 138 -22.85 -11.04 16.71
C ASP A 138 -21.41 -11.58 16.71
N ARG A 139 -20.58 -11.20 15.73
CA ARG A 139 -19.19 -11.62 15.69
C ARG A 139 -18.36 -10.75 16.63
N ASP A 140 -17.37 -11.36 17.27
CA ASP A 140 -16.39 -10.63 18.07
C ASP A 140 -15.58 -9.68 17.18
N PHE A 141 -15.40 -8.44 17.62
CA PHE A 141 -14.65 -7.42 16.88
C PHE A 141 -13.18 -7.81 16.63
N GLY A 142 -12.57 -8.53 17.57
CA GLY A 142 -11.20 -9.05 17.46
C GLY A 142 -11.02 -10.07 16.35
N GLU A 143 -12.08 -10.79 15.99
CA GLU A 143 -12.10 -11.78 14.90
C GLU A 143 -12.36 -11.17 13.52
N LEU A 144 -12.67 -9.86 13.44
CA LEU A 144 -12.91 -9.20 12.16
C LEU A 144 -11.62 -9.06 11.34
N SER A 145 -11.79 -9.23 10.02
CA SER A 145 -10.78 -8.82 9.03
C SER A 145 -10.51 -7.31 9.11
N SER A 146 -9.34 -6.89 8.64
CA SER A 146 -8.98 -5.46 8.53
C SER A 146 -10.04 -4.69 7.71
N ALA A 147 -10.55 -5.31 6.64
CA ALA A 147 -11.58 -4.72 5.79
C ALA A 147 -12.92 -4.54 6.54
N ASP A 148 -13.36 -5.55 7.29
CA ASP A 148 -14.60 -5.46 8.06
C ASP A 148 -14.47 -4.41 9.18
N ARG A 149 -13.31 -4.28 9.84
CA ARG A 149 -13.05 -3.20 10.81
C ARG A 149 -13.15 -1.82 10.16
N GLN A 150 -12.64 -1.66 8.93
CA GLN A 150 -12.79 -0.45 8.14
C GLN A 150 -14.26 -0.14 7.87
N LEU A 151 -15.06 -1.15 7.52
CA LEU A 151 -16.50 -0.99 7.31
C LEU A 151 -17.25 -0.62 8.59
N VAL A 152 -16.88 -1.17 9.75
CA VAL A 152 -17.43 -0.72 11.05
C VAL A 152 -17.13 0.77 11.26
N ALA A 153 -15.91 1.21 10.99
CA ALA A 153 -15.50 2.60 11.13
C ALA A 153 -16.32 3.54 10.24
N ILE A 154 -16.52 3.16 8.98
CA ILE A 154 -17.34 3.90 8.01
C ILE A 154 -18.81 3.92 8.45
N ALA A 155 -19.39 2.79 8.86
CA ALA A 155 -20.77 2.74 9.35
C ALA A 155 -20.99 3.67 10.56
N ARG A 156 -20.04 3.71 11.49
CA ARG A 156 -20.07 4.64 12.63
C ARG A 156 -19.99 6.09 12.19
N ALA A 157 -19.10 6.41 11.25
CA ALA A 157 -18.96 7.77 10.73
C ALA A 157 -20.24 8.27 10.04
N LEU A 158 -20.94 7.39 9.33
CA LEU A 158 -22.18 7.73 8.61
C LEU A 158 -23.43 7.83 9.50
N ALA A 159 -23.35 7.41 10.77
CA ALA A 159 -24.49 7.39 11.69
C ALA A 159 -25.18 8.75 11.88
N ASN A 160 -24.43 9.85 11.70
CA ASN A 160 -24.88 11.23 11.91
C ASN A 160 -25.25 11.99 10.61
N ARG A 161 -25.55 11.28 9.52
CA ARG A 161 -25.88 11.87 8.20
C ARG A 161 -24.79 12.82 7.68
N ALA A 162 -23.64 12.24 7.33
CA ALA A 162 -22.56 13.00 6.73
C ALA A 162 -22.89 13.43 5.28
N ASP A 163 -22.50 14.64 4.91
CA ASP A 163 -22.45 15.15 3.54
C ASP A 163 -21.07 14.90 2.89
N LEU A 164 -20.00 14.97 3.70
CA LEU A 164 -18.62 14.72 3.30
C LEU A 164 -17.96 13.67 4.21
N LEU A 165 -17.48 12.59 3.59
CA LEU A 165 -16.66 11.57 4.24
C LEU A 165 -15.19 11.73 3.82
N ILE A 166 -14.29 11.87 4.78
CA ILE A 166 -12.85 11.89 4.56
C ILE A 166 -12.27 10.53 4.97
N LEU A 167 -11.57 9.86 4.06
CA LEU A 167 -10.90 8.57 4.31
C LEU A 167 -9.39 8.74 4.18
N ASP A 168 -8.66 8.50 5.26
CA ASP A 168 -7.19 8.63 5.31
C ASP A 168 -6.51 7.26 5.15
N GLU A 169 -5.99 6.98 3.96
CA GLU A 169 -5.33 5.73 3.57
C GLU A 169 -6.10 4.45 3.97
N PRO A 170 -7.40 4.33 3.61
CA PRO A 170 -8.29 3.29 4.13
C PRO A 170 -7.97 1.87 3.63
N THR A 171 -7.03 1.73 2.68
CA THR A 171 -6.62 0.48 2.03
C THR A 171 -5.18 0.08 2.35
N ALA A 172 -4.45 0.84 3.18
CA ALA A 172 -3.02 0.63 3.42
C ALA A 172 -2.69 -0.79 3.96
N SER A 173 -3.60 -1.40 4.71
CA SER A 173 -3.47 -2.73 5.31
C SER A 173 -4.37 -3.79 4.68
N LEU A 174 -5.06 -3.47 3.58
CA LEU A 174 -6.03 -4.35 2.93
C LEU A 174 -5.40 -5.10 1.75
N SER A 175 -5.82 -6.35 1.56
CA SER A 175 -5.53 -7.09 0.34
C SER A 175 -6.26 -6.50 -0.88
N GLY A 176 -5.89 -6.94 -2.09
CA GLY A 176 -6.52 -6.46 -3.31
C GLY A 176 -8.02 -6.78 -3.42
N GLU A 177 -8.45 -7.96 -2.96
CA GLU A 177 -9.87 -8.35 -2.97
C GLU A 177 -10.69 -7.53 -1.97
N GLU A 178 -10.16 -7.35 -0.76
CA GLU A 178 -10.77 -6.53 0.29
C GLU A 178 -10.92 -5.07 -0.14
N SER A 179 -9.92 -4.52 -0.83
CA SER A 179 -9.95 -3.15 -1.35
C SER A 179 -11.09 -2.98 -2.37
N ARG A 180 -11.30 -3.95 -3.27
CA ARG A 180 -12.43 -3.91 -4.24
C ARG A 180 -13.79 -3.89 -3.55
N ARG A 181 -13.98 -4.71 -2.52
CA ARG A 181 -15.24 -4.71 -1.74
C ARG A 181 -15.50 -3.35 -1.10
N LEU A 182 -14.46 -2.70 -0.58
CA LEU A 182 -14.56 -1.33 -0.05
C LEU A 182 -14.94 -0.35 -1.16
N PHE A 183 -14.28 -0.41 -2.33
CA PHE A 183 -14.56 0.46 -3.47
C PHE A 183 -16.01 0.41 -3.93
N ASP A 184 -16.58 -0.79 -4.05
CA ASP A 184 -17.98 -0.97 -4.41
C ASP A 184 -18.94 -0.28 -3.43
N ILE A 185 -18.61 -0.31 -2.14
CA ILE A 185 -19.37 0.37 -1.08
C ILE A 185 -19.24 1.89 -1.23
N LEU A 186 -18.02 2.41 -1.41
CA LEU A 186 -17.78 3.85 -1.58
C LEU A 186 -18.48 4.41 -2.81
N LEU A 187 -18.46 3.68 -3.93
CA LEU A 187 -19.18 4.05 -5.14
C LEU A 187 -20.71 4.10 -4.93
N ARG A 188 -21.27 3.12 -4.20
CA ARG A 188 -22.71 3.15 -3.82
C ARG A 188 -23.04 4.33 -2.91
N LEU A 189 -22.19 4.63 -1.92
CA LEU A 189 -22.37 5.77 -1.02
C LEU A 189 -22.33 7.10 -1.79
N ARG A 190 -21.37 7.25 -2.70
CA ARG A 190 -21.31 8.39 -3.63
C ARG A 190 -22.62 8.53 -4.38
N ASN A 191 -23.13 7.45 -4.96
CA ASN A 191 -24.36 7.48 -5.78
C ASN A 191 -25.60 7.89 -4.96
N ARG A 192 -25.57 7.66 -3.63
CA ARG A 192 -26.62 8.08 -2.70
C ARG A 192 -26.55 9.55 -2.28
N GLY A 193 -25.54 10.32 -2.70
CA GLY A 193 -25.42 11.75 -2.38
C GLY A 193 -24.14 12.16 -1.69
N LEU A 194 -23.37 11.20 -1.15
CA LEU A 194 -22.20 11.48 -0.32
C LEU A 194 -21.03 12.00 -1.18
N ALA A 195 -20.36 13.05 -0.73
CA ALA A 195 -19.05 13.43 -1.25
C ALA A 195 -17.96 12.71 -0.46
N ILE A 196 -16.88 12.31 -1.13
CA ILE A 196 -15.79 11.55 -0.52
C ILE A 196 -14.46 12.21 -0.85
N LEU A 197 -13.70 12.58 0.18
CA LEU A 197 -12.28 12.93 0.05
C LEU A 197 -11.46 11.69 0.40
N TYR A 198 -10.85 11.08 -0.61
CA TYR A 198 -10.09 9.84 -0.48
C TYR A 198 -8.59 10.16 -0.51
N ILE A 199 -7.87 9.93 0.58
CA ILE A 199 -6.44 10.17 0.65
C ILE A 199 -5.73 8.85 0.44
N SER A 200 -4.95 8.77 -0.62
CA SER A 200 -4.10 7.63 -0.92
C SER A 200 -3.00 8.03 -1.90
N HIS A 201 -1.90 7.30 -1.83
CA HIS A 201 -0.81 7.36 -2.80
C HIS A 201 -0.85 6.17 -3.78
N ARG A 202 -1.74 5.18 -3.56
CA ARG A 202 -1.90 3.99 -4.41
C ARG A 202 -2.74 4.32 -5.63
N THR A 203 -2.11 4.54 -6.78
CA THR A 203 -2.79 4.92 -8.03
C THR A 203 -3.86 3.93 -8.47
N ALA A 204 -3.61 2.63 -8.25
CA ALA A 204 -4.56 1.56 -8.48
C ALA A 204 -5.93 1.78 -7.82
N ASP A 205 -5.92 2.19 -6.55
CA ASP A 205 -7.12 2.44 -5.78
C ASP A 205 -7.86 3.64 -6.36
N LEU A 206 -7.10 4.70 -6.66
CA LEU A 206 -7.64 5.96 -7.17
C LEU A 206 -8.24 5.80 -8.56
N GLU A 207 -7.65 5.00 -9.44
CA GLU A 207 -8.21 4.73 -10.76
C GLU A 207 -9.56 4.01 -10.68
N ALA A 208 -9.70 3.10 -9.71
CA ALA A 208 -10.93 2.35 -9.52
C ALA A 208 -12.11 3.23 -9.07
N ILE A 209 -11.87 4.26 -8.25
CA ILE A 209 -12.96 4.99 -7.58
C ILE A 209 -13.01 6.50 -7.82
N ALA A 210 -11.89 7.16 -8.12
CA ALA A 210 -11.83 8.61 -8.13
C ALA A 210 -12.47 9.20 -9.40
N ASP A 211 -13.28 10.24 -9.20
CA ASP A 211 -13.78 11.09 -10.28
C ASP A 211 -12.73 12.15 -10.67
N ARG A 212 -11.94 12.60 -9.68
CA ARG A 212 -10.88 13.61 -9.83
C ARG A 212 -9.75 13.38 -8.82
N ALA A 213 -8.51 13.69 -9.19
CA ALA A 213 -7.34 13.67 -8.33
C ALA A 213 -6.73 15.07 -8.17
N LEU A 214 -6.41 15.43 -6.93
CA LEU A 214 -5.72 16.65 -6.56
C LEU A 214 -4.33 16.28 -6.06
N VAL A 215 -3.31 16.92 -6.60
CA VAL A 215 -1.91 16.68 -6.20
C VAL A 215 -1.45 17.79 -5.29
N MET A 216 -1.01 17.42 -4.09
CA MET A 216 -0.57 18.34 -3.06
C MET A 216 0.94 18.27 -2.88
N ARG A 217 1.61 19.43 -2.84
CA ARG A 217 3.06 19.55 -2.65
C ARG A 217 3.40 20.86 -1.95
N GLY A 218 4.26 20.79 -0.94
CA GLY A 218 4.69 21.98 -0.18
C GLY A 218 3.53 22.77 0.45
N GLY A 219 2.48 22.09 0.88
CA GLY A 219 1.32 22.73 1.50
C GLY A 219 0.36 23.42 0.53
N ARG A 220 0.45 23.14 -0.77
CA ARG A 220 -0.44 23.67 -1.84
C ARG A 220 -0.96 22.55 -2.71
N VAL A 221 -2.13 22.75 -3.30
CA VAL A 221 -2.58 21.94 -4.44
C VAL A 221 -1.90 22.48 -5.69
N VAL A 222 -1.10 21.64 -6.34
CA VAL A 222 -0.24 21.99 -7.48
C VAL A 222 -0.73 21.38 -8.80
N GLY A 223 -1.72 20.49 -8.75
CA GLY A 223 -2.30 19.87 -9.94
C GLY A 223 -3.69 19.33 -9.67
N THR A 224 -4.50 19.27 -10.72
CA THR A 224 -5.87 18.73 -10.70
C THR A 224 -6.08 17.93 -11.98
N PHE A 225 -6.51 16.67 -11.83
CA PHE A 225 -6.64 15.71 -12.91
C PHE A 225 -8.03 15.10 -12.84
N SER A 226 -8.83 15.21 -13.90
CA SER A 226 -10.20 14.67 -13.93
C SER A 226 -10.23 13.35 -14.70
N ARG A 227 -11.22 12.50 -14.46
CA ARG A 227 -11.36 11.20 -15.15
C ARG A 227 -11.52 11.36 -16.67
N PRO A 228 -10.82 10.55 -17.52
CA PRO A 228 -9.78 9.58 -17.16
C PRO A 228 -8.53 10.27 -16.62
N ILE A 229 -8.10 9.88 -15.42
CA ILE A 229 -7.01 10.54 -14.70
C ILE A 229 -5.68 10.07 -15.29
N ASP A 230 -4.88 11.01 -15.79
CA ASP A 230 -3.49 10.73 -16.15
C ASP A 230 -2.62 10.65 -14.88
N PHE A 231 -2.55 9.44 -14.32
CA PHE A 231 -1.78 9.19 -13.10
C PHE A 231 -0.29 9.39 -13.28
N SER A 232 0.26 9.16 -14.49
CA SER A 232 1.67 9.45 -14.76
C SER A 232 1.97 10.93 -14.55
N SER A 233 1.20 11.81 -15.18
CA SER A 233 1.34 13.26 -15.00
C SER A 233 1.06 13.69 -13.56
N ALA A 234 0.09 13.06 -12.88
CA ALA A 234 -0.20 13.33 -11.48
C ALA A 234 0.98 12.97 -10.56
N ILE A 235 1.62 11.82 -10.79
CA ILE A 235 2.83 11.39 -10.07
C ILE A 235 3.99 12.33 -10.36
N GLU A 236 4.25 12.67 -11.62
CA GLU A 236 5.32 13.61 -11.97
C GLU A 236 5.12 14.99 -11.33
N THR A 237 3.87 15.44 -11.25
CA THR A 237 3.48 16.67 -10.55
C THR A 237 3.72 16.55 -9.04
N MET A 238 3.45 15.37 -8.46
CA MET A 238 3.64 15.06 -7.05
C MET A 238 5.11 15.08 -6.65
N ILE A 239 5.95 14.38 -7.42
CA ILE A 239 7.39 14.25 -7.19
C ILE A 239 8.11 15.55 -7.61
N GLY A 240 7.58 16.26 -8.61
CA GLY A 240 8.15 17.49 -9.15
C GLY A 240 9.20 17.35 -10.22
N ARG A 241 9.26 16.17 -10.85
CA ARG A 241 10.21 15.80 -11.90
C ARG A 241 9.61 14.66 -12.73
N ARG A 242 10.12 14.49 -13.94
CA ARG A 242 9.68 13.43 -14.84
C ARG A 242 10.11 12.05 -14.35
N LEU A 243 9.30 11.01 -14.62
CA LEU A 243 9.60 9.62 -14.22
C LEU A 243 10.77 9.01 -15.01
N ASP A 244 11.08 9.55 -16.18
CA ASP A 244 12.22 9.19 -17.02
C ASP A 244 13.54 9.87 -16.59
N ALA A 245 13.49 10.79 -15.62
CA ALA A 245 14.69 11.44 -15.11
C ALA A 245 15.49 10.46 -14.24
N ALA A 246 16.67 10.08 -14.72
CA ALA A 246 17.61 9.25 -13.97
C ALA A 246 17.81 9.80 -12.55
N ARG A 247 17.72 8.91 -11.55
CA ARG A 247 18.13 9.25 -10.20
C ARG A 247 19.61 9.72 -10.25
N PRO A 248 20.01 10.77 -9.52
CA PRO A 248 21.39 11.26 -9.54
C PRO A 248 22.44 10.17 -9.23
N ASP A 249 22.07 9.19 -8.40
CA ASP A 249 22.92 8.05 -8.01
C ASP A 249 22.53 6.74 -8.71
N ALA A 250 21.81 6.81 -9.85
CA ALA A 250 21.50 5.64 -10.65
C ALA A 250 22.78 5.04 -11.23
N ARG A 251 22.93 3.72 -11.09
CA ARG A 251 24.04 2.98 -11.70
C ARG A 251 23.75 2.80 -13.18
N PRO A 252 24.68 3.14 -14.08
CA PRO A 252 24.51 2.86 -15.49
C PRO A 252 24.59 1.34 -15.72
N ALA A 253 23.71 0.80 -16.57
CA ALA A 253 23.76 -0.60 -16.98
C ALA A 253 24.91 -0.79 -17.98
N THR A 254 26.11 -1.15 -17.51
CA THR A 254 27.34 -1.19 -18.32
C THR A 254 27.93 -2.59 -18.53
N GLY A 255 27.18 -3.66 -18.25
CA GLY A 255 27.63 -5.05 -18.41
C GLY A 255 26.68 -5.90 -19.26
N PRO A 256 26.98 -7.19 -19.48
CA PRO A 256 26.03 -8.14 -20.08
C PRO A 256 24.81 -8.34 -19.16
N ALA A 257 23.65 -8.62 -19.75
CA ALA A 257 22.46 -8.95 -18.98
C ALA A 257 22.64 -10.31 -18.28
N ILE A 258 22.37 -10.36 -16.98
CA ILE A 258 22.39 -11.61 -16.21
C ILE A 258 21.05 -12.33 -16.28
N PHE A 259 19.96 -11.60 -16.53
CA PHE A 259 18.64 -12.17 -16.72
C PHE A 259 17.99 -11.53 -17.93
N GLU A 260 17.45 -12.36 -18.82
CA GLU A 260 16.76 -11.91 -20.02
C GLU A 260 15.44 -12.65 -20.20
N MET A 261 14.49 -11.92 -20.74
CA MET A 261 13.15 -12.33 -21.10
C MET A 261 12.93 -11.87 -22.53
N ARG A 262 12.58 -12.81 -23.42
CA ARG A 262 12.37 -12.56 -24.84
C ARG A 262 10.99 -13.04 -25.28
N ASP A 263 10.25 -12.19 -25.97
CA ASP A 263 8.90 -12.45 -26.52
C ASP A 263 7.93 -12.99 -25.46
N ILE A 264 7.98 -12.43 -24.24
CA ILE A 264 7.22 -12.95 -23.10
C ILE A 264 5.74 -12.62 -23.24
N SER A 265 4.89 -13.64 -23.05
CA SER A 265 3.47 -13.47 -22.78
C SER A 265 3.14 -13.97 -21.38
N LEU A 266 2.67 -13.08 -20.49
CA LEU A 266 2.26 -13.45 -19.12
C LEU A 266 0.91 -14.15 -19.09
N LEU A 267 0.03 -13.83 -20.06
CA LEU A 267 -1.26 -14.47 -20.29
C LEU A 267 -1.41 -14.84 -21.77
N PRO A 268 -2.24 -15.83 -22.13
CA PRO A 268 -2.42 -16.24 -23.52
C PRO A 268 -2.86 -15.11 -24.47
N ALA A 269 -3.52 -14.07 -23.95
CA ALA A 269 -4.02 -12.93 -24.72
C ALA A 269 -3.23 -11.62 -24.48
N SER A 270 -2.18 -11.62 -23.67
CA SER A 270 -1.37 -10.42 -23.45
C SER A 270 -0.41 -10.19 -24.61
N ALA A 271 -0.14 -8.93 -24.96
CA ALA A 271 0.93 -8.60 -25.90
C ALA A 271 2.30 -9.05 -25.38
N THR A 272 3.25 -9.25 -26.30
CA THR A 272 4.61 -9.66 -25.94
C THR A 272 5.46 -8.49 -25.47
N PHE A 273 6.44 -8.76 -24.61
CA PHE A 273 7.45 -7.79 -24.23
C PHE A 273 8.78 -8.48 -23.92
N ASP A 274 9.84 -7.67 -23.90
CA ASP A 274 11.18 -8.08 -23.51
C ASP A 274 11.58 -7.40 -22.19
N LEU A 275 12.43 -8.08 -21.43
CA LEU A 275 13.05 -7.52 -20.22
C LEU A 275 14.48 -8.02 -20.11
N SER A 276 15.42 -7.11 -19.90
CA SER A 276 16.81 -7.43 -19.58
C SER A 276 17.17 -6.81 -18.24
N LEU A 277 17.89 -7.54 -17.40
CA LEU A 277 18.40 -7.06 -16.11
C LEU A 277 19.92 -7.28 -16.04
N HIS A 278 20.66 -6.28 -15.61
CA HIS A 278 22.11 -6.29 -15.57
C HIS A 278 22.64 -6.49 -14.14
N GLU A 279 23.88 -6.97 -14.02
CA GLU A 279 24.53 -7.12 -12.73
C GLU A 279 24.64 -5.78 -12.00
N GLY A 280 24.24 -5.76 -10.72
CA GLY A 280 24.22 -4.58 -9.86
C GLY A 280 23.06 -3.62 -10.12
N GLU A 281 22.23 -3.87 -11.13
CA GLU A 281 21.06 -3.06 -11.48
C GLU A 281 19.88 -3.35 -10.55
N VAL A 282 19.23 -2.29 -10.08
CA VAL A 282 17.93 -2.36 -9.41
C VAL A 282 16.87 -1.81 -10.36
N VAL A 283 15.97 -2.67 -10.82
CA VAL A 283 14.83 -2.28 -11.67
C VAL A 283 13.55 -2.33 -10.85
N ALA A 284 12.76 -1.26 -10.89
CA ALA A 284 11.42 -1.25 -10.31
C ALA A 284 10.36 -1.35 -11.42
N VAL A 285 9.37 -2.20 -11.20
CA VAL A 285 8.15 -2.32 -11.99
C VAL A 285 7.01 -1.73 -11.17
N THR A 286 6.44 -0.65 -11.68
CA THR A 286 5.23 -0.03 -11.13
C THR A 286 4.03 -0.27 -12.04
N GLY A 287 2.82 -0.10 -11.52
CA GLY A 287 1.59 -0.35 -12.27
C GLY A 287 0.41 -0.55 -11.34
N VAL A 288 -0.79 -0.49 -11.90
CA VAL A 288 -2.04 -0.56 -11.13
C VAL A 288 -2.25 -1.96 -10.52
N LEU A 289 -3.23 -2.09 -9.64
CA LEU A 289 -3.56 -3.36 -9.00
C LEU A 289 -4.11 -4.31 -10.06
N GLY A 290 -3.58 -5.54 -10.10
CA GLY A 290 -3.97 -6.50 -11.13
C GLY A 290 -3.29 -6.27 -12.50
N ALA A 291 -2.41 -5.28 -12.64
CA ALA A 291 -1.65 -5.07 -13.88
C ALA A 291 -0.67 -6.20 -14.22
N GLY A 292 -0.45 -7.15 -13.30
CA GLY A 292 0.40 -8.32 -13.50
C GLY A 292 1.76 -8.28 -12.80
N LYS A 293 2.04 -7.30 -11.93
CA LYS A 293 3.30 -7.18 -11.17
C LYS A 293 3.71 -8.48 -10.45
N SER A 294 2.89 -8.94 -9.51
CA SER A 294 3.16 -10.16 -8.75
C SER A 294 3.20 -11.39 -9.64
N ARG A 295 2.37 -11.43 -10.70
CA ARG A 295 2.36 -12.51 -11.69
C ARG A 295 3.69 -12.60 -12.45
N LEU A 296 4.26 -11.46 -12.86
CA LEU A 296 5.56 -11.40 -13.51
C LEU A 296 6.63 -12.04 -12.61
N LEU A 297 6.73 -11.60 -11.36
CA LEU A 297 7.72 -12.11 -10.40
C LEU A 297 7.49 -13.60 -10.12
N GLN A 298 6.24 -14.01 -9.91
CA GLN A 298 5.86 -15.42 -9.70
C GLN A 298 6.21 -16.30 -10.91
N ALA A 299 6.08 -15.79 -12.13
CA ALA A 299 6.43 -16.52 -13.33
C ALA A 299 7.95 -16.70 -13.47
N ILE A 300 8.73 -15.66 -13.16
CA ILE A 300 10.19 -15.75 -13.10
C ILE A 300 10.62 -16.76 -12.02
N PHE A 301 9.95 -16.77 -10.86
CA PHE A 301 10.29 -17.65 -9.75
C PHE A 301 9.76 -19.10 -9.91
N GLY A 302 8.99 -19.41 -10.96
CA GLY A 302 8.45 -20.75 -11.21
C GLY A 302 7.24 -21.12 -10.34
N VAL A 303 6.54 -20.14 -9.76
CA VAL A 303 5.25 -20.34 -9.06
C VAL A 303 4.10 -20.49 -10.06
N THR A 304 4.15 -19.73 -11.15
CA THR A 304 3.17 -19.80 -12.24
C THR A 304 3.88 -19.99 -13.58
N ALA A 305 3.22 -20.64 -14.53
CA ALA A 305 3.77 -20.78 -15.88
C ALA A 305 3.55 -19.51 -16.72
N LEU A 306 4.54 -19.16 -17.53
CA LEU A 306 4.38 -18.21 -18.62
C LEU A 306 3.44 -18.78 -19.69
N ALA A 307 2.70 -17.91 -20.37
CA ALA A 307 1.90 -18.32 -21.52
C ALA A 307 2.77 -18.50 -22.78
N GLY A 308 3.87 -17.74 -22.89
CA GLY A 308 4.79 -17.81 -24.02
C GLY A 308 6.11 -17.08 -23.76
N GLY A 309 7.06 -17.27 -24.67
CA GLY A 309 8.39 -16.65 -24.65
C GLY A 309 9.48 -17.50 -23.99
N GLN A 310 10.64 -16.90 -23.79
CA GLN A 310 11.84 -17.58 -23.27
C GLN A 310 12.55 -16.73 -22.22
N MET A 311 13.04 -17.38 -21.16
CA MET A 311 13.88 -16.75 -20.15
C MET A 311 15.30 -17.32 -20.20
N PHE A 312 16.28 -16.48 -19.89
CA PHE A 312 17.69 -16.83 -19.81
C PHE A 312 18.30 -16.28 -18.53
N LEU A 313 19.16 -17.06 -17.88
CA LEU A 313 19.94 -16.67 -16.71
C LEU A 313 21.41 -16.94 -17.02
N ASP A 314 22.26 -15.90 -16.95
CA ASP A 314 23.67 -15.92 -17.36
C ASP A 314 23.85 -16.52 -18.78
N GLY A 315 22.96 -16.13 -19.70
CA GLY A 315 22.93 -16.59 -21.10
C GLY A 315 22.44 -18.03 -21.32
N ARG A 316 22.09 -18.77 -20.25
CA ARG A 316 21.60 -20.15 -20.33
C ARG A 316 20.07 -20.20 -20.25
N PRO A 317 19.40 -21.13 -20.97
CA PRO A 317 17.96 -21.28 -20.87
C PRO A 317 17.50 -21.49 -19.41
N TYR A 318 16.54 -20.69 -18.96
CA TYR A 318 16.00 -20.71 -17.61
C TYR A 318 14.49 -21.02 -17.66
N ARG A 319 14.09 -22.17 -17.11
CA ARG A 319 12.70 -22.66 -17.15
C ARG A 319 12.35 -23.41 -15.86
N PRO A 320 12.31 -22.73 -14.71
CA PRO A 320 12.00 -23.38 -13.44
C PRO A 320 10.58 -23.95 -13.46
N LYS A 321 10.41 -25.20 -13.04
CA LYS A 321 9.08 -25.83 -12.89
C LYS A 321 8.43 -25.57 -11.55
N ASN A 322 9.23 -25.14 -10.58
CA ASN A 322 8.82 -24.85 -9.21
C ASN A 322 9.84 -23.90 -8.54
N PRO A 323 9.47 -23.26 -7.42
CA PRO A 323 10.36 -22.40 -6.64
C PRO A 323 11.69 -23.01 -6.22
N GLY A 324 11.73 -24.32 -5.96
CA GLY A 324 12.96 -25.02 -5.56
C GLY A 324 14.02 -25.00 -6.66
N GLU A 325 13.61 -25.21 -7.92
CA GLU A 325 14.50 -25.10 -9.08
C GLU A 325 15.00 -23.66 -9.30
N ALA A 326 14.15 -22.66 -9.04
CA ALA A 326 14.55 -21.26 -9.11
C ALA A 326 15.61 -20.91 -8.05
N ILE A 327 15.41 -21.33 -6.81
CA ILE A 327 16.37 -21.14 -5.69
C ILE A 327 17.69 -21.84 -6.01
N ALA A 328 17.66 -23.08 -6.51
CA ALA A 328 18.85 -23.83 -6.87
C ALA A 328 19.65 -23.16 -8.01
N ALA A 329 18.96 -22.46 -8.92
CA ALA A 329 19.58 -21.67 -9.99
C ALA A 329 20.09 -20.29 -9.51
N GLY A 330 19.89 -19.92 -8.23
CA GLY A 330 20.32 -18.64 -7.67
C GLY A 330 19.31 -17.51 -7.84
N VAL A 331 18.03 -17.81 -8.06
CA VAL A 331 16.93 -16.84 -8.09
C VAL A 331 16.16 -16.90 -6.78
N ALA A 332 16.06 -15.77 -6.08
CA ALA A 332 15.37 -15.66 -4.79
C ALA A 332 14.16 -14.73 -4.89
N MET A 333 13.12 -14.96 -4.08
CA MET A 333 11.91 -14.13 -4.09
C MET A 333 11.38 -13.86 -2.67
N ALA A 334 11.16 -12.58 -2.36
CA ALA A 334 10.26 -12.17 -1.28
C ALA A 334 8.91 -11.77 -1.92
N ALA A 335 7.84 -12.51 -1.60
CA ALA A 335 6.52 -12.24 -2.15
C ALA A 335 5.74 -11.21 -1.29
N GLU A 336 4.65 -10.67 -1.86
CA GLU A 336 3.79 -9.64 -1.25
C GLU A 336 3.25 -10.10 0.12
N ASP A 337 2.55 -11.24 0.16
CA ASP A 337 2.03 -11.80 1.40
C ASP A 337 3.10 -12.65 2.12
N ARG A 338 3.98 -11.96 2.84
CA ARG A 338 4.99 -12.60 3.69
C ARG A 338 4.44 -13.60 4.70
N HIS A 339 3.19 -13.44 5.18
CA HIS A 339 2.64 -14.34 6.20
C HIS A 339 2.35 -15.72 5.61
N CYS A 340 1.87 -15.76 4.37
CA CYS A 340 1.63 -17.01 3.65
C CYS A 340 2.89 -17.54 2.94
N SER A 341 3.76 -16.67 2.42
CA SER A 341 4.88 -17.08 1.56
C SER A 341 6.21 -17.24 2.27
N SER A 342 6.40 -16.59 3.42
CA SER A 342 7.73 -16.39 3.98
C SER A 342 7.84 -16.68 5.47
N LEU A 343 6.82 -16.40 6.28
CA LEU A 343 6.86 -16.64 7.71
C LEU A 343 6.34 -18.04 8.04
N MET A 344 7.00 -18.71 8.98
CA MET A 344 6.51 -19.97 9.52
C MET A 344 5.35 -19.69 10.49
N PRO A 345 4.29 -20.51 10.51
CA PRO A 345 3.16 -20.32 11.43
C PRO A 345 3.61 -20.19 12.88
N PRO A 346 2.92 -19.40 13.72
CA PRO A 346 3.35 -19.15 15.10
C PRO A 346 3.34 -20.40 15.98
N ALA A 347 2.58 -21.43 15.62
CA ALA A 347 2.57 -22.72 16.33
C ALA A 347 3.69 -23.67 15.87
N TRP A 348 4.47 -23.32 14.83
CA TRP A 348 5.52 -24.18 14.30
C TRP A 348 6.83 -24.01 15.10
N PRO A 349 7.46 -25.09 15.59
CA PRO A 349 8.59 -25.03 16.52
C PRO A 349 9.88 -24.37 16.00
N GLY A 350 9.92 -23.93 14.74
CA GLY A 350 11.00 -23.12 14.15
C GLY A 350 10.55 -21.73 13.67
N HIS A 351 9.57 -21.10 14.31
CA HIS A 351 9.16 -19.73 14.00
C HIS A 351 10.17 -18.65 14.49
N SER A 352 11.38 -19.05 14.91
CA SER A 352 12.41 -18.10 15.34
C SER A 352 12.98 -17.33 14.15
N LEU A 353 13.60 -16.19 14.43
CA LEU A 353 14.32 -15.42 13.42
C LEU A 353 15.42 -16.26 12.74
N SER A 354 16.19 -17.03 13.51
CA SER A 354 17.26 -17.89 12.97
C SER A 354 16.75 -18.97 12.02
N ALA A 355 15.70 -19.68 12.43
CA ALA A 355 15.10 -20.74 11.62
C ALA A 355 14.40 -20.15 10.37
N THR A 356 13.77 -18.98 10.51
CA THR A 356 13.18 -18.26 9.38
C THR A 356 14.22 -17.92 8.32
N ILE A 357 15.41 -17.45 8.73
CA ILE A 357 16.49 -17.09 7.79
C ILE A 357 17.13 -18.32 7.18
N SER A 358 17.34 -19.38 7.96
CA SER A 358 18.09 -20.57 7.55
C SER A 358 17.33 -21.55 6.67
N LEU A 359 16.00 -21.62 6.80
CA LEU A 359 15.17 -22.68 6.23
C LEU A 359 15.45 -23.02 4.74
N PRO A 360 15.49 -22.06 3.79
CA PRO A 360 15.75 -22.40 2.39
C PRO A 360 17.18 -22.87 2.12
N HIS A 361 18.10 -22.67 3.07
CA HIS A 361 19.53 -22.93 2.92
C HIS A 361 20.00 -24.19 3.65
N LEU A 362 19.14 -24.84 4.43
CA LEU A 362 19.53 -25.97 5.30
C LEU A 362 20.21 -27.09 4.51
N GLY A 363 19.72 -27.45 3.33
CA GLY A 363 20.35 -28.49 2.50
C GLY A 363 21.76 -28.13 2.04
N LYS A 364 22.05 -26.85 1.81
CA LYS A 364 23.38 -26.33 1.45
C LYS A 364 24.28 -26.22 2.68
N TRP A 365 23.73 -25.79 3.81
CA TRP A 365 24.46 -25.57 5.05
C TRP A 365 24.80 -26.86 5.79
N TYR A 366 23.94 -27.87 5.66
CA TYR A 366 23.97 -29.14 6.37
C TYR A 366 23.72 -30.31 5.40
N PRO A 367 24.66 -30.60 4.49
CA PRO A 367 24.49 -31.66 3.48
C PRO A 367 24.33 -33.06 4.09
N SER A 368 24.74 -33.27 5.34
CA SER A 368 24.56 -34.52 6.09
C SER A 368 23.19 -34.64 6.78
N GLY A 369 22.35 -33.60 6.75
CA GLY A 369 21.04 -33.56 7.42
C GLY A 369 21.09 -33.25 8.92
N PHE A 370 22.28 -33.18 9.54
CA PHE A 370 22.42 -32.87 10.96
C PHE A 370 22.70 -31.38 11.20
N LEU A 371 21.79 -30.70 11.91
CA LEU A 371 21.87 -29.27 12.25
C LEU A 371 22.88 -28.99 13.39
N VAL A 372 24.15 -29.28 13.17
CA VAL A 372 25.22 -29.17 14.20
C VAL A 372 26.08 -27.92 13.97
N GLY A 373 26.45 -27.21 15.05
CA GLY A 373 27.49 -26.17 14.98
C GLY A 373 27.00 -24.72 14.94
N GLY A 374 25.73 -24.45 15.25
CA GLY A 374 25.23 -23.10 15.57
C GLY A 374 25.28 -22.07 14.43
N ARG A 375 25.44 -22.50 13.17
CA ARG A 375 25.52 -21.62 12.00
C ARG A 375 24.26 -20.75 11.87
N GLU A 376 23.08 -21.33 12.02
CA GLU A 376 21.81 -20.59 11.95
C GLU A 376 21.76 -19.40 12.89
N ARG A 377 22.24 -19.59 14.13
CA ARG A 377 22.30 -18.53 15.14
C ARG A 377 23.28 -17.42 14.75
N ARG A 378 24.47 -17.79 14.27
CA ARG A 378 25.49 -16.82 13.83
C ARG A 378 25.01 -15.99 12.64
N GLU A 379 24.38 -16.62 11.65
CA GLU A 379 23.82 -15.91 10.49
C GLU A 379 22.71 -14.94 10.90
N ALA A 380 21.85 -15.35 11.85
CA ALA A 380 20.82 -14.47 12.37
C ALA A 380 21.37 -13.29 13.17
N GLU A 381 22.43 -13.48 13.97
CA GLU A 381 23.12 -12.40 14.69
C GLU A 381 23.73 -11.39 13.71
N GLN A 382 24.36 -11.87 12.63
CA GLN A 382 24.89 -11.01 11.57
C GLN A 382 23.77 -10.26 10.83
N ALA A 383 22.65 -10.93 10.54
CA ALA A 383 21.50 -10.31 9.89
C ALA A 383 20.87 -9.21 10.76
N ILE A 384 20.71 -9.44 12.07
CA ILE A 384 20.23 -8.46 13.04
C ILE A 384 21.09 -7.20 12.97
N ALA A 385 22.42 -7.35 13.02
CA ALA A 385 23.35 -6.23 12.98
C ALA A 385 23.34 -5.50 11.64
N ARG A 386 23.40 -6.25 10.52
CA ARG A 386 23.49 -5.69 9.16
C ARG A 386 22.24 -4.94 8.74
N LEU A 387 21.06 -5.43 9.11
CA LEU A 387 19.76 -4.88 8.69
C LEU A 387 19.07 -4.05 9.79
N GLY A 388 19.68 -3.96 10.98
CA GLY A 388 19.09 -3.25 12.13
C GLY A 388 17.74 -3.83 12.54
N ILE A 389 17.64 -5.17 12.63
CA ILE A 389 16.41 -5.85 13.04
C ILE A 389 16.26 -5.69 14.55
N LYS A 390 15.19 -5.02 15.00
CA LYS A 390 14.86 -4.89 16.42
C LYS A 390 14.24 -6.18 16.92
N ALA A 391 15.04 -7.03 17.53
CA ALA A 391 14.63 -8.31 18.12
C ALA A 391 15.33 -8.53 19.48
N ALA A 392 14.75 -9.34 20.35
CA ALA A 392 15.40 -9.76 21.60
C ALA A 392 16.64 -10.65 21.36
N GLY A 393 16.78 -11.19 20.15
CA GLY A 393 17.92 -12.00 19.72
C GLY A 393 17.58 -12.92 18.54
N PRO A 394 18.52 -13.76 18.11
CA PRO A 394 18.35 -14.66 16.97
C PRO A 394 17.27 -15.74 17.19
N LEU A 395 16.98 -16.08 18.45
CA LEU A 395 15.95 -17.06 18.82
C LEU A 395 14.57 -16.43 19.09
N ALA A 396 14.45 -15.10 19.00
CA ALA A 396 13.17 -14.44 19.18
C ALA A 396 12.17 -14.92 18.11
N SER A 397 10.90 -15.00 18.49
CA SER A 397 9.83 -15.31 17.55
C SER A 397 9.73 -14.21 16.49
N VAL A 398 9.66 -14.58 15.22
CA VAL A 398 9.42 -13.61 14.13
C VAL A 398 8.08 -12.88 14.32
N TRP A 399 7.11 -13.52 14.99
CA TRP A 399 5.80 -12.95 15.29
C TRP A 399 5.81 -11.91 16.41
N SER A 400 6.86 -11.85 17.22
CA SER A 400 7.03 -10.77 18.21
C SER A 400 7.59 -9.48 17.61
N LEU A 401 8.00 -9.51 16.34
CA LEU A 401 8.59 -8.37 15.65
C LEU A 401 7.49 -7.49 15.03
N SER A 402 7.75 -6.19 14.92
CA SER A 402 6.88 -5.29 14.12
C SER A 402 6.95 -5.64 12.64
N GLY A 403 5.96 -5.22 11.84
CA GLY A 403 5.89 -5.50 10.40
C GLY A 403 7.18 -5.14 9.63
N GLY A 404 7.74 -3.95 9.87
CA GLY A 404 9.02 -3.55 9.28
C GLY A 404 10.20 -4.47 9.65
N ASN A 405 10.23 -5.00 10.88
CA ASN A 405 11.27 -5.94 11.30
C ASN A 405 11.04 -7.36 10.76
N GLN A 406 9.78 -7.77 10.59
CA GLN A 406 9.44 -9.00 9.87
C GLN A 406 9.90 -8.91 8.41
N GLN A 407 9.68 -7.77 7.75
CA GLN A 407 10.11 -7.55 6.38
C GLN A 407 11.63 -7.63 6.24
N LYS A 408 12.37 -6.98 7.15
CA LYS A 408 13.83 -7.10 7.22
C LYS A 408 14.28 -8.55 7.43
N ALA A 409 13.57 -9.35 8.22
CA ALA A 409 13.86 -10.77 8.40
C ALA A 409 13.64 -11.60 7.11
N VAL A 410 12.60 -11.28 6.34
CA VAL A 410 12.35 -11.92 5.03
C VAL A 410 13.45 -11.57 4.04
N ILE A 411 13.91 -10.33 4.01
CA ILE A 411 15.05 -9.92 3.19
C ILE A 411 16.34 -10.60 3.67
N ALA A 412 16.55 -10.66 4.99
CA ALA A 412 17.70 -11.34 5.60
C ALA A 412 17.85 -12.79 5.16
N ARG A 413 16.74 -13.53 5.05
CA ARG A 413 16.70 -14.90 4.50
C ARG A 413 17.40 -14.97 3.15
N TRP A 414 17.02 -14.10 2.21
CA TRP A 414 17.55 -14.16 0.85
C TRP A 414 18.94 -13.51 0.72
N GLU A 415 19.34 -12.69 1.69
CA GLU A 415 20.70 -12.17 1.82
C GLU A 415 21.69 -13.16 2.46
N ALA A 416 21.22 -14.23 3.10
CA ALA A 416 22.08 -15.18 3.81
C ALA A 416 22.97 -16.02 2.88
N GLU A 417 22.62 -16.10 1.60
CA GLU A 417 23.42 -16.75 0.57
C GLU A 417 23.46 -15.88 -0.70
N PRO A 418 24.50 -15.97 -1.54
CA PRO A 418 24.54 -15.27 -2.82
C PRO A 418 23.38 -15.71 -3.74
N SER A 419 22.75 -14.74 -4.39
CA SER A 419 21.74 -14.93 -5.45
C SER A 419 22.16 -14.13 -6.68
N ARG A 420 21.90 -14.66 -7.89
CA ARG A 420 22.11 -13.94 -9.15
C ARG A 420 20.96 -12.97 -9.42
N LEU A 421 19.74 -13.34 -9.05
CA LEU A 421 18.55 -12.50 -9.21
C LEU A 421 17.73 -12.48 -7.91
N LEU A 422 17.45 -11.29 -7.40
CA LEU A 422 16.52 -11.09 -6.29
C LEU A 422 15.23 -10.45 -6.79
N LEU A 423 14.10 -11.10 -6.51
CA LEU A 423 12.76 -10.62 -6.80
C LEU A 423 12.11 -10.15 -5.50
N LEU A 424 11.57 -8.93 -5.50
CA LEU A 424 10.93 -8.33 -4.33
C LEU A 424 9.54 -7.81 -4.71
N ASP A 425 8.50 -8.39 -4.14
CA ASP A 425 7.11 -8.00 -4.39
C ASP A 425 6.57 -7.20 -3.20
N GLU A 426 6.22 -5.93 -3.45
CA GLU A 426 5.80 -4.92 -2.46
C GLU A 426 6.71 -4.90 -1.21
N PRO A 427 8.06 -4.80 -1.34
CA PRO A 427 8.98 -5.01 -0.22
C PRO A 427 8.92 -3.94 0.87
N PHE A 428 8.19 -2.85 0.63
CA PHE A 428 8.04 -1.73 1.54
C PHE A 428 6.63 -1.69 2.19
N GLN A 429 5.77 -2.67 1.88
CA GLN A 429 4.42 -2.70 2.42
C GLN A 429 4.40 -2.87 3.94
N GLY A 430 3.76 -1.92 4.61
CA GLY A 430 3.60 -1.93 6.07
C GLY A 430 4.91 -1.67 6.84
N VAL A 431 5.89 -1.03 6.20
CA VAL A 431 7.15 -0.60 6.86
C VAL A 431 7.15 0.90 7.11
N ASP A 432 7.70 1.33 8.25
CA ASP A 432 7.89 2.75 8.52
C ASP A 432 9.02 3.36 7.67
N VAL A 433 9.09 4.70 7.61
CA VAL A 433 10.09 5.43 6.81
C VAL A 433 11.53 5.04 7.17
N GLY A 434 11.82 4.77 8.45
CA GLY A 434 13.16 4.34 8.88
C GLY A 434 13.50 2.95 8.37
N ALA A 435 12.59 2.00 8.54
CA ALA A 435 12.73 0.64 8.04
C ALA A 435 12.86 0.60 6.50
N ARG A 436 12.11 1.45 5.78
CA ARG A 436 12.22 1.61 4.31
C ARG A 436 13.63 2.03 3.90
N HIS A 437 14.21 3.05 4.55
CA HIS A 437 15.58 3.46 4.26
C HIS A 437 16.62 2.36 4.53
N ASP A 438 16.46 1.59 5.60
CA ASP A 438 17.36 0.47 5.91
C ASP A 438 17.25 -0.64 4.84
N ILE A 439 16.03 -0.94 4.38
CA ILE A 439 15.79 -1.91 3.30
C ILE A 439 16.41 -1.44 1.99
N ILE A 440 16.18 -0.18 1.59
CA ILE A 440 16.80 0.42 0.40
C ILE A 440 18.32 0.31 0.48
N ARG A 441 18.91 0.67 1.63
CA ARG A 441 20.36 0.57 1.83
C ARG A 441 20.84 -0.88 1.67
N ALA A 442 20.13 -1.85 2.23
CA ALA A 442 20.49 -3.25 2.12
C ALA A 442 20.45 -3.77 0.68
N ILE A 443 19.38 -3.44 -0.07
CA ILE A 443 19.24 -3.78 -1.49
C ILE A 443 20.39 -3.16 -2.29
N ARG A 444 20.66 -1.86 -2.08
CA ARG A 444 21.69 -1.11 -2.81
C ARG A 444 23.11 -1.51 -2.43
N ALA A 445 23.34 -2.07 -1.24
CA ALA A 445 24.68 -2.54 -0.84
C ALA A 445 25.19 -3.70 -1.71
N ARG A 446 24.32 -4.39 -2.43
CA ARG A 446 24.67 -5.48 -3.34
C ARG A 446 24.90 -4.96 -4.76
N THR A 447 26.02 -5.37 -5.35
CA THR A 447 26.43 -5.03 -6.73
C THR A 447 26.71 -6.27 -7.58
N ASP A 448 26.63 -7.45 -6.98
CA ASP A 448 26.98 -8.77 -7.54
C ASP A 448 25.76 -9.53 -8.11
N ARG A 449 24.62 -8.85 -8.21
CA ARG A 449 23.34 -9.43 -8.65
C ARG A 449 22.41 -8.37 -9.25
N ALA A 450 21.39 -8.79 -9.98
CA ALA A 450 20.26 -7.91 -10.34
C ALA A 450 19.16 -7.99 -9.28
N THR A 451 18.41 -6.90 -9.11
CA THR A 451 17.21 -6.87 -8.28
C THR A 451 16.03 -6.35 -9.08
N LEU A 452 14.93 -7.09 -9.11
CA LEU A 452 13.65 -6.67 -9.68
C LEU A 452 12.64 -6.43 -8.55
N ILE A 453 12.12 -5.22 -8.47
CA ILE A 453 11.17 -4.80 -7.43
C ILE A 453 9.83 -4.53 -8.07
N ALA A 454 8.77 -5.22 -7.64
CA ALA A 454 7.41 -4.79 -7.88
C ALA A 454 6.96 -3.89 -6.73
N THR A 455 6.48 -2.68 -7.04
CA THR A 455 5.86 -1.79 -6.05
C THR A 455 4.69 -1.04 -6.65
N SER A 456 3.65 -0.86 -5.83
CA SER A 456 2.50 -0.02 -6.16
C SER A 456 2.73 1.46 -5.89
N ASP A 457 3.82 1.84 -5.20
CA ASP A 457 4.20 3.22 -4.90
C ASP A 457 5.32 3.72 -5.84
N PRO A 458 5.05 4.69 -6.72
CA PRO A 458 6.05 5.30 -7.58
C PRO A 458 7.17 6.03 -6.81
N GLU A 459 6.91 6.54 -5.61
CA GLU A 459 7.97 7.15 -4.77
C GLU A 459 8.96 6.08 -4.30
N GLU A 460 8.48 4.88 -3.96
CA GLU A 460 9.33 3.73 -3.61
C GLU A 460 10.22 3.33 -4.79
N ALA A 461 9.60 3.19 -5.97
CA ALA A 461 10.31 2.88 -7.20
C ALA A 461 11.43 3.90 -7.45
N TYR A 462 11.12 5.20 -7.33
CA TYR A 462 12.09 6.27 -7.53
C TYR A 462 13.23 6.25 -6.50
N GLU A 463 12.91 5.98 -5.23
CA GLU A 463 13.88 5.97 -4.15
C GLU A 463 14.86 4.79 -4.20
N VAL A 464 14.52 3.70 -4.87
CA VAL A 464 15.31 2.47 -4.88
C VAL A 464 15.94 2.14 -6.24
N ALA A 465 15.27 2.45 -7.35
CA ALA A 465 15.62 1.91 -8.66
C ALA A 465 16.64 2.75 -9.43
N ASP A 466 17.42 2.06 -10.26
CA ASP A 466 18.21 2.63 -11.35
C ASP A 466 17.36 2.84 -12.60
N ARG A 467 16.38 1.95 -12.82
CA ARG A 467 15.44 1.99 -13.94
C ARG A 467 14.02 1.66 -13.49
N ILE A 468 13.04 2.43 -13.97
CA ILE A 468 11.62 2.23 -13.69
C ILE A 468 10.92 1.78 -14.97
N LEU A 469 10.16 0.70 -14.86
CA LEU A 469 9.29 0.16 -15.90
C LEU A 469 7.85 0.24 -15.42
N VAL A 470 6.92 0.40 -16.35
CA VAL A 470 5.48 0.35 -16.08
C VAL A 470 4.93 -0.96 -16.62
N ILE A 471 4.21 -1.70 -15.79
CA ILE A 471 3.40 -2.82 -16.25
C ILE A 471 1.95 -2.39 -16.35
N ASP A 472 1.34 -2.68 -17.48
CA ASP A 472 -0.08 -2.45 -17.70
C ASP A 472 -0.67 -3.58 -18.55
N HIS A 473 -1.88 -4.03 -18.22
CA HIS A 473 -2.53 -5.17 -18.88
C HIS A 473 -1.61 -6.39 -19.09
N HIS A 474 -0.72 -6.68 -18.13
CA HIS A 474 0.27 -7.76 -18.17
C HIS A 474 1.38 -7.58 -19.22
N VAL A 475 1.66 -6.35 -19.63
CA VAL A 475 2.71 -6.00 -20.59
C VAL A 475 3.65 -4.97 -19.97
N LEU A 476 4.96 -5.26 -19.98
CA LEU A 476 5.96 -4.28 -19.56
C LEU A 476 6.21 -3.25 -20.65
N ARG A 477 6.30 -1.98 -20.24
CA ARG A 477 6.69 -0.86 -21.08
C ARG A 477 7.76 -0.03 -20.35
N PRO A 478 8.72 0.56 -21.07
CA PRO A 478 9.53 1.63 -20.50
C PRO A 478 8.62 2.73 -19.95
N ALA A 479 9.03 3.38 -18.86
CA ALA A 479 8.30 4.55 -18.33
C ALA A 479 8.25 5.73 -19.33
N ALA A 480 9.00 5.66 -20.45
CA ALA A 480 9.01 6.63 -21.53
C ALA A 480 8.28 6.10 -22.78
N ASP A 481 6.99 6.42 -22.87
CA ASP A 481 6.47 7.32 -23.89
C ASP A 481 5.30 8.02 -23.22
N GLY A 482 5.33 9.35 -23.10
CA GLY A 482 4.21 10.14 -22.54
C GLY A 482 2.88 9.95 -23.30
N VAL A 483 2.88 9.15 -24.37
CA VAL A 483 1.73 8.72 -25.18
C VAL A 483 1.27 7.29 -24.83
N ALA A 484 2.13 6.45 -24.24
CA ALA A 484 1.84 5.05 -23.94
C ALA A 484 0.99 4.85 -22.67
N PHE A 485 0.98 5.81 -21.74
CA PHE A 485 0.00 5.85 -20.65
C PHE A 485 -1.43 6.06 -21.20
N HIS A 486 -1.56 6.75 -22.34
CA HIS A 486 -2.84 7.04 -22.99
C HIS A 486 -3.42 5.88 -23.82
N SER A 487 -2.57 5.16 -24.57
CA SER A 487 -3.05 4.11 -25.49
C SER A 487 -3.43 2.80 -24.81
N ALA A 488 -2.86 2.51 -23.64
CA ALA A 488 -3.14 1.27 -22.92
C ALA A 488 -4.47 1.31 -22.13
N ILE A 489 -4.94 2.52 -21.80
CA ILE A 489 -6.16 2.75 -21.02
C ILE A 489 -7.41 2.99 -21.91
N GLN A 490 -7.25 3.44 -23.17
CA GLN A 490 -8.40 3.65 -24.08
C GLN A 490 -9.05 2.37 -24.63
N GLY A 491 -8.40 1.20 -24.50
CA GLY A 491 -8.94 -0.08 -24.96
C GLY A 491 -10.09 -0.66 -24.11
N ILE A 492 -10.44 -0.02 -22.99
CA ILE A 492 -11.41 -0.53 -21.99
C ILE A 492 -12.88 -0.19 -22.37
N SER A 493 -13.13 0.40 -23.55
CA SER A 493 -14.49 0.72 -24.03
C SER A 493 -14.92 -0.10 -25.28
N ALA A 494 -14.45 -1.32 -25.44
CA ALA A 494 -14.97 -2.27 -26.43
C ALA A 494 -15.30 -3.63 -25.82
#